data_AF-A0A9D1D8A3-F1
#
_entry.id   AF-A0A9D1D8A3-F1
#
_cell.length_a   1.000
_cell.length_b   1.000
_cell.length_c   1.000
_cell.angle_alpha   90.00
_cell.angle_beta   90.00
_cell.angle_gamma   90.00
#
_symmetry.space_group_name_H-M   'P 1'
#
loop_
_entity.id
_entity.type
_entity.pdbx_description
1 polymer ?
#
loop_
_entity_poly.entity_id
_entity_poly.type
_entity_poly.pdbx_seq_one_letter_code
_entity_poly.pdbx_strand_id
1 'polypeptide(L)'
;MRKFFGKKAFLAAAAAVMMFSSANLSALAAEAQPQEGDTYELTILHNNDVHGRMEWLPQFKTLIDEAREETDNLLVLNGGDIFLRGPLQEQQGIPEMTVLNEIGYDAWVLGNNDFRVPPEGGDTEAGNEQLQNLIELANCPTLCANVTMKDTGELIDGVDPYIIKEVGGLNIGIIGVTSLKPQDREWEEVSDKVFESGEITVANLMEEVAPQTDINIVLSHTGLAVDTKTCWVEGVSAVVGADDHFVITNPLYTPGENDTKTTPIVQAGGEYDQFLGRLDLEYTYTEGAWELTDFDGYLYDLEGVEPDEELQALIDSFSETADTEAADEAA
;
A
#
# COMPACT_ATOMS: atom_id res chain seq x y z
N MET A 1 -55.79 32.92 68.80
CA MET A 1 -54.33 33.10 68.98
C MET A 1 -53.66 31.74 68.94
N ARG A 2 -52.57 31.60 68.16
CA ARG A 2 -51.35 30.76 68.34
C ARG A 2 -51.48 29.37 68.99
N LYS A 3 -50.76 28.30 68.61
CA LYS A 3 -49.79 27.92 67.56
C LYS A 3 -49.39 26.46 67.94
N PHE A 4 -49.03 25.63 66.95
CA PHE A 4 -47.97 24.58 66.96
C PHE A 4 -48.01 23.45 68.03
N PHE A 5 -47.58 22.20 67.83
CA PHE A 5 -47.02 21.36 66.76
C PHE A 5 -46.91 19.94 67.36
N GLY A 6 -46.84 18.87 66.56
CA GLY A 6 -46.29 17.60 67.06
C GLY A 6 -46.72 16.32 66.34
N LYS A 7 -45.98 15.99 65.28
CA LYS A 7 -45.99 14.79 64.43
C LYS A 7 -46.07 13.43 65.16
N LYS A 8 -46.65 12.41 64.50
CA LYS A 8 -45.97 11.13 64.14
C LYS A 8 -46.78 10.37 63.08
N ALA A 9 -46.05 9.73 62.15
CA ALA A 9 -46.52 9.08 60.94
C ALA A 9 -46.82 7.58 61.13
N PHE A 10 -47.59 6.99 60.21
CA PHE A 10 -47.51 5.56 59.88
C PHE A 10 -47.73 5.33 58.38
N LEU A 11 -46.89 4.45 57.83
CA LEU A 11 -46.78 4.06 56.43
C LEU A 11 -47.99 3.25 55.92
N ALA A 12 -48.25 3.33 54.62
CA ALA A 12 -48.86 2.25 53.84
C ALA A 12 -48.01 2.02 52.58
N ALA A 13 -47.63 0.76 52.35
CA ALA A 13 -46.95 0.31 51.15
C ALA A 13 -47.97 -0.34 50.19
N ALA A 14 -47.89 0.01 48.91
CA ALA A 14 -48.43 -0.79 47.81
C ALA A 14 -47.60 -0.49 46.55
N ALA A 15 -47.17 -1.56 45.89
CA ALA A 15 -46.27 -1.57 44.75
C ALA A 15 -46.91 -0.97 43.47
N ALA A 16 -46.11 -0.21 42.73
CA ALA A 16 -46.35 0.10 41.32
C ALA A 16 -45.10 -0.30 40.53
N VAL A 17 -45.27 -1.28 39.66
CA VAL A 17 -44.29 -1.67 38.63
C VAL A 17 -44.22 -0.54 37.62
N MET A 18 -43.13 0.23 37.60
CA MET A 18 -42.81 1.11 36.48
C MET A 18 -41.94 0.32 35.50
N MET A 19 -42.51 -0.04 34.35
CA MET A 19 -41.73 -0.35 33.16
C MET A 19 -40.99 0.94 32.75
N PHE A 20 -39.69 1.00 33.04
CA PHE A 20 -38.81 1.92 32.31
C PHE A 20 -38.52 1.25 30.98
N SER A 21 -39.14 1.72 29.90
CA SER A 21 -38.59 1.51 28.57
C SER A 21 -37.31 2.32 28.49
N SER A 22 -36.17 1.68 28.75
CA SER A 22 -34.88 2.20 28.31
C SER A 22 -34.86 2.07 26.79
N ALA A 23 -35.29 3.12 26.10
CA ALA A 23 -34.90 3.31 24.71
C ALA A 23 -33.37 3.42 24.72
N ASN A 24 -32.71 2.36 24.27
CA ASN A 24 -31.29 2.38 23.96
C ASN A 24 -31.10 3.42 22.86
N LEU A 25 -30.61 4.60 23.25
CA LEU A 25 -30.10 5.59 22.33
C LEU A 25 -28.70 5.13 21.91
N SER A 26 -28.63 4.04 21.16
CA SER A 26 -27.47 3.76 20.31
C SER A 26 -27.74 4.49 19.01
N ALA A 27 -27.48 5.79 18.99
CA ALA A 27 -27.20 6.45 17.74
C ALA A 27 -25.90 5.81 17.24
N LEU A 28 -26.00 4.79 16.37
CA LEU A 28 -24.97 4.65 15.35
C LEU A 28 -24.90 6.04 14.71
N ALA A 29 -23.76 6.71 14.83
CA ALA A 29 -23.46 7.78 13.92
C ALA A 29 -23.53 7.13 12.54
N ALA A 30 -24.66 7.31 11.84
CA ALA A 30 -24.66 7.08 10.41
C ALA A 30 -23.59 8.03 9.90
N GLU A 31 -22.58 7.50 9.23
CA GLU A 31 -21.64 8.33 8.49
C GLU A 31 -22.47 9.29 7.63
N ALA A 32 -22.25 10.58 7.87
CA ALA A 32 -22.96 11.59 7.14
C ALA A 32 -22.60 11.39 5.67
N GLN A 33 -23.61 11.18 4.83
CA GLN A 33 -23.40 11.14 3.39
C GLN A 33 -22.72 12.45 2.96
N PRO A 34 -21.73 12.39 2.07
CA PRO A 34 -21.00 13.57 1.62
C PRO A 34 -21.97 14.60 1.02
N GLN A 35 -21.69 15.87 1.28
CA GLN A 35 -22.45 17.01 0.80
C GLN A 35 -21.68 17.72 -0.32
N GLU A 36 -22.43 18.37 -1.21
CA GLU A 36 -21.86 19.15 -2.30
C GLU A 36 -20.85 20.18 -1.76
N GLY A 37 -19.62 20.12 -2.26
CA GLY A 37 -18.51 20.98 -1.84
C GLY A 37 -17.74 20.51 -0.60
N ASP A 38 -18.06 19.34 -0.03
CA ASP A 38 -17.19 18.69 0.96
C ASP A 38 -15.82 18.38 0.32
N THR A 39 -14.75 18.51 1.10
CA THR A 39 -13.37 18.29 0.66
C THR A 39 -12.75 17.10 1.36
N TYR A 40 -11.86 16.40 0.65
CA TYR A 40 -11.11 15.27 1.17
C TYR A 40 -9.67 15.33 0.67
N GLU A 41 -8.70 15.10 1.55
CA GLU A 41 -7.28 15.03 1.21
C GLU A 41 -6.79 13.61 1.49
N LEU A 42 -6.06 13.04 0.54
CA LEU A 42 -5.37 11.76 0.66
C LEU A 42 -3.88 11.95 0.47
N THR A 43 -3.10 11.51 1.45
CA THR A 43 -1.64 11.42 1.33
C THR A 43 -1.25 9.98 1.01
N ILE A 44 -0.39 9.81 0.01
CA ILE A 44 0.24 8.54 -0.34
C ILE A 44 1.74 8.69 -0.15
N LEU A 45 2.31 7.90 0.76
CA LEU A 45 3.73 7.69 0.84
C LEU A 45 4.11 6.41 0.10
N HIS A 46 5.16 6.47 -0.70
CA HIS A 46 5.57 5.33 -1.51
C HIS A 46 7.08 5.23 -1.70
N ASN A 47 7.56 4.00 -1.83
CA ASN A 47 8.89 3.68 -2.31
C ASN A 47 8.82 2.44 -3.21
N ASN A 48 9.88 2.16 -3.95
CA ASN A 48 9.93 1.07 -4.91
C ASN A 48 11.38 0.62 -5.14
N ASP A 49 11.55 -0.58 -5.69
CA ASP A 49 12.83 -1.08 -6.21
C ASP A 49 13.96 -1.07 -5.16
N VAL A 50 13.66 -1.53 -3.94
CA VAL A 50 14.63 -1.57 -2.82
C VAL A 50 15.83 -2.45 -3.17
N HIS A 51 15.63 -3.55 -3.90
CA HIS A 51 16.72 -4.43 -4.36
C HIS A 51 17.71 -4.85 -3.25
N GLY A 52 17.18 -5.16 -2.07
CA GLY A 52 17.98 -5.56 -0.90
C GLY A 52 18.87 -4.47 -0.30
N ARG A 53 18.71 -3.21 -0.72
CA ARG A 53 19.45 -2.06 -0.20
C ARG A 53 18.63 -1.34 0.85
N MET A 54 18.77 -1.79 2.10
CA MET A 54 17.92 -1.35 3.21
C MET A 54 18.45 -0.12 3.96
N GLU A 55 19.56 0.49 3.53
CA GLU A 55 20.26 1.55 4.26
C GLU A 55 19.42 2.79 4.59
N TRP A 56 18.41 3.09 3.77
CA TRP A 56 17.54 4.25 3.93
C TRP A 56 16.17 3.93 4.55
N LEU A 57 15.85 2.65 4.72
CA LEU A 57 14.57 2.23 5.25
C LEU A 57 14.31 2.70 6.71
N PRO A 58 15.30 2.80 7.60
CA PRO A 58 15.13 3.42 8.91
C PRO A 58 14.64 4.87 8.86
N GLN A 59 15.17 5.68 7.94
CA GLN A 59 14.74 7.06 7.73
C GLN A 59 13.34 7.10 7.11
N PHE A 60 13.02 6.17 6.21
CA PHE A 60 11.67 6.06 5.66
C PHE A 60 10.66 5.79 6.78
N LYS A 61 10.98 4.87 7.69
CA LYS A 61 10.13 4.58 8.84
C LYS A 61 9.89 5.81 9.71
N THR A 62 10.94 6.58 10.05
CA THR A 62 10.79 7.84 10.78
C THR A 62 9.81 8.78 10.09
N LEU A 63 9.99 9.04 8.79
CA LEU A 63 9.12 9.97 8.03
C LEU A 63 7.69 9.45 7.88
N ILE A 64 7.51 8.13 7.72
CA ILE A 64 6.20 7.50 7.65
C ILE A 64 5.48 7.61 8.99
N ASP A 65 6.18 7.40 10.10
CA ASP A 65 5.61 7.53 11.44
C ASP A 65 5.27 8.99 11.75
N GLU A 66 6.09 9.95 11.31
CA GLU A 66 5.75 11.39 11.36
C GLU A 66 4.48 11.71 10.54
N ALA A 67 4.35 11.16 9.33
CA ALA A 67 3.16 11.37 8.49
C ALA A 67 1.90 10.74 9.10
N ARG A 68 2.02 9.60 9.80
CA ARG A 68 0.92 8.99 10.56
C ARG A 68 0.44 9.87 11.72
N GLU A 69 1.29 10.75 12.25
CA GLU A 69 0.91 11.76 13.24
C GLU A 69 0.33 13.03 12.60
N GLU A 70 0.68 13.30 11.33
CA GLU A 70 0.23 14.47 10.57
C GLU A 70 -1.20 14.33 10.06
N THR A 71 -1.58 13.16 9.53
CA THR A 71 -2.87 12.94 8.87
C THR A 71 -3.42 11.54 9.12
N ASP A 72 -4.74 11.46 9.32
CA ASP A 72 -5.47 10.18 9.42
C ASP A 72 -5.75 9.58 8.02
N ASN A 73 -5.60 10.37 6.95
CA ASN A 73 -5.88 9.98 5.57
C ASN A 73 -4.61 9.59 4.81
N LEU A 74 -3.95 8.55 5.29
CA LEU A 74 -2.65 8.10 4.79
C LEU A 74 -2.72 6.70 4.16
N LEU A 75 -2.07 6.55 3.02
CA LEU A 75 -1.67 5.27 2.46
C LEU A 75 -0.15 5.15 2.39
N VAL A 76 0.39 3.99 2.72
CA VAL A 76 1.82 3.68 2.60
C VAL A 76 1.99 2.49 1.67
N LEU A 77 2.59 2.68 0.50
CA LEU A 77 2.60 1.66 -0.57
C LEU A 77 4.03 1.31 -1.02
N ASN A 78 4.29 0.03 -1.29
CA ASN A 78 5.56 -0.42 -1.84
C ASN A 78 5.42 -0.92 -3.28
N GLY A 79 6.23 -0.37 -4.18
CA GLY A 79 6.20 -0.64 -5.61
C GLY A 79 6.84 -1.95 -6.05
N GLY A 80 7.26 -2.85 -5.16
CA GLY A 80 7.85 -4.15 -5.54
C GLY A 80 9.35 -4.11 -5.84
N ASP A 81 9.88 -5.24 -6.30
CA ASP A 81 11.34 -5.49 -6.46
C ASP A 81 12.10 -5.25 -5.16
N ILE A 82 11.64 -5.91 -4.10
CA ILE A 82 12.12 -5.67 -2.74
C ILE A 82 13.50 -6.30 -2.51
N PHE A 83 13.81 -7.40 -3.20
CA PHE A 83 15.03 -8.19 -3.01
C PHE A 83 15.86 -8.37 -4.29
N LEU A 84 16.97 -9.11 -4.16
CA LEU A 84 18.06 -9.33 -5.14
C LEU A 84 18.94 -8.11 -5.39
N ARG A 85 20.24 -8.38 -5.66
CA ARG A 85 21.32 -7.39 -5.93
C ARG A 85 21.83 -6.64 -4.70
N GLY A 86 21.23 -6.88 -3.53
CA GLY A 86 21.69 -6.43 -2.24
C GLY A 86 22.74 -7.36 -1.61
N PRO A 87 23.36 -6.94 -0.50
CA PRO A 87 24.38 -7.73 0.22
C PRO A 87 23.84 -9.03 0.82
N LEU A 88 22.53 -9.11 1.08
CA LEU A 88 21.88 -10.27 1.71
C LEU A 88 21.11 -11.13 0.70
N GLN A 89 21.40 -11.02 -0.61
CA GLN A 89 20.65 -11.72 -1.66
C GLN A 89 20.55 -13.25 -1.47
N GLU A 90 21.54 -13.87 -0.81
CA GLU A 90 21.55 -15.32 -0.54
C GLU A 90 20.52 -15.73 0.53
N GLN A 91 20.02 -14.78 1.32
CA GLN A 91 18.94 -14.98 2.29
C GLN A 91 17.55 -14.83 1.65
N GLN A 92 17.48 -14.82 0.32
CA GLN A 92 16.27 -15.03 -0.45
C GLN A 92 15.13 -14.02 -0.17
N GLY A 93 15.44 -12.79 0.24
CA GLY A 93 14.44 -11.74 0.47
C GLY A 93 13.80 -11.75 1.86
N ILE A 94 14.12 -12.73 2.71
CA ILE A 94 13.57 -12.83 4.07
C ILE A 94 13.95 -11.61 4.93
N PRO A 95 15.22 -11.14 4.94
CA PRO A 95 15.58 -9.91 5.65
C PRO A 95 14.79 -8.71 5.16
N GLU A 96 14.69 -8.54 3.85
CA GLU A 96 13.98 -7.43 3.20
C GLU A 96 12.51 -7.40 3.60
N MET A 97 11.79 -8.52 3.45
CA MET A 97 10.38 -8.58 3.84
C MET A 97 10.18 -8.39 5.35
N THR A 98 11.10 -8.89 6.18
CA THR A 98 11.05 -8.69 7.64
C THR A 98 11.18 -7.21 8.00
N VAL A 99 12.07 -6.48 7.34
CA VAL A 99 12.23 -5.03 7.54
C VAL A 99 11.03 -4.25 7.01
N LEU A 100 10.51 -4.61 5.83
CA LEU A 100 9.30 -3.99 5.26
C LEU A 100 8.08 -4.15 6.18
N ASN A 101 7.95 -5.30 6.82
CA ASN A 101 6.88 -5.58 7.79
C ASN A 101 6.85 -4.62 8.98
N GLU A 102 8.02 -4.17 9.46
CA GLU A 102 8.14 -3.21 10.58
C GLU A 102 7.85 -1.76 10.18
N ILE A 103 7.91 -1.44 8.88
CA ILE A 103 7.52 -0.12 8.35
C ILE A 103 5.98 0.02 8.37
N GLY A 104 5.26 -1.07 8.10
CA GLY A 104 3.79 -1.11 8.11
C GLY A 104 3.17 -0.57 6.82
N TYR A 105 3.56 -1.11 5.67
CA TYR A 105 2.90 -0.83 4.40
C TYR A 105 1.45 -1.32 4.41
N ASP A 106 0.60 -0.63 3.64
CA ASP A 106 -0.80 -0.99 3.42
C ASP A 106 -0.98 -2.01 2.30
N ALA A 107 -0.06 -2.01 1.33
CA ALA A 107 0.06 -3.00 0.29
C ALA A 107 1.44 -2.92 -0.35
N TRP A 108 1.86 -4.04 -0.94
CA TRP A 108 2.96 -4.08 -1.89
C TRP A 108 2.53 -4.78 -3.17
N VAL A 109 3.17 -4.47 -4.29
CA VAL A 109 2.95 -5.15 -5.57
C VAL A 109 4.14 -6.03 -5.90
N LEU A 110 3.90 -7.19 -6.51
CA LEU A 110 4.99 -8.00 -7.05
C LEU A 110 5.70 -7.26 -8.18
N GLY A 111 7.01 -7.11 -8.07
CA GLY A 111 7.90 -6.68 -9.13
C GLY A 111 8.41 -7.84 -9.98
N ASN A 112 9.11 -7.54 -11.07
CA ASN A 112 9.62 -8.61 -11.93
C ASN A 112 10.72 -9.44 -11.26
N ASN A 113 11.61 -8.83 -10.49
CA ASN A 113 12.68 -9.55 -9.82
C ASN A 113 12.14 -10.43 -8.69
N ASP A 114 10.90 -10.22 -8.23
CA ASP A 114 10.28 -11.09 -7.24
C ASP A 114 9.97 -12.51 -7.79
N PHE A 115 9.96 -12.68 -9.12
CA PHE A 115 9.80 -13.98 -9.80
C PHE A 115 11.13 -14.69 -10.12
N ARG A 116 12.27 -14.14 -9.71
CA ARG A 116 13.59 -14.71 -10.04
C ARG A 116 13.92 -15.90 -9.17
N VAL A 117 14.78 -16.77 -9.70
CA VAL A 117 15.41 -17.86 -8.96
C VAL A 117 16.58 -17.34 -8.11
N PRO A 118 16.85 -17.97 -6.94
CA PRO A 118 18.00 -17.65 -6.11
C PRO A 118 19.35 -17.69 -6.86
N PRO A 119 20.31 -16.80 -6.54
CA PRO A 119 21.59 -16.70 -7.26
C PRO A 119 22.44 -17.99 -7.27
N GLU A 120 22.33 -18.84 -6.25
CA GLU A 120 23.13 -20.08 -6.10
C GLU A 120 22.67 -21.29 -6.94
N GLY A 121 21.92 -21.05 -8.02
CA GLY A 121 21.64 -22.09 -9.02
C GLY A 121 20.46 -22.99 -8.69
N GLY A 122 19.42 -22.41 -8.07
CA GLY A 122 18.11 -23.06 -7.94
C GLY A 122 17.45 -23.33 -9.30
N ASP A 123 16.34 -24.04 -9.27
CA ASP A 123 15.45 -24.23 -10.41
C ASP A 123 14.14 -23.44 -10.20
N THR A 124 13.23 -23.50 -11.18
CA THR A 124 11.92 -22.85 -11.11
C THR A 124 11.12 -23.22 -9.85
N GLU A 125 11.29 -24.43 -9.31
CA GLU A 125 10.61 -24.83 -8.08
C GLU A 125 11.13 -24.04 -6.88
N ALA A 126 12.45 -23.90 -6.75
CA ALA A 126 13.06 -23.10 -5.70
C ALA A 126 12.68 -21.60 -5.80
N GLY A 127 12.59 -21.04 -7.01
CA GLY A 127 12.12 -19.66 -7.20
C GLY A 127 10.65 -19.48 -6.81
N ASN A 128 9.80 -20.44 -7.16
CA ASN A 128 8.39 -20.43 -6.76
C ASN A 128 8.23 -20.56 -5.23
N GLU A 129 8.99 -21.45 -4.59
CA GLU A 129 8.99 -21.59 -3.12
C GLU A 129 9.44 -20.31 -2.42
N GLN A 130 10.49 -19.66 -2.93
CA GLN A 130 10.95 -18.37 -2.44
C GLN A 130 9.84 -17.31 -2.51
N LEU A 131 9.22 -17.14 -3.68
CA LEU A 131 8.13 -16.18 -3.85
C LEU A 131 6.97 -16.47 -2.87
N GLN A 132 6.59 -17.74 -2.73
CA GLN A 132 5.54 -18.14 -1.77
C GLN A 132 5.92 -17.84 -0.32
N ASN A 133 7.17 -18.09 0.08
CA ASN A 133 7.64 -17.74 1.42
C ASN A 133 7.57 -16.22 1.68
N LEU A 134 7.87 -15.40 0.69
CA LEU A 134 7.76 -13.94 0.82
C LEU A 134 6.29 -13.48 0.94
N ILE A 135 5.40 -14.09 0.14
CA ILE A 135 3.95 -13.83 0.21
C ILE A 135 3.41 -14.21 1.60
N GLU A 136 3.78 -15.38 2.12
CA GLU A 136 3.35 -15.84 3.44
C GLU A 136 3.95 -15.02 4.59
N LEU A 137 5.16 -14.47 4.40
CA LEU A 137 5.84 -13.65 5.39
C LEU A 137 5.31 -12.21 5.44
N ALA A 138 4.72 -11.70 4.36
CA ALA A 138 4.23 -10.33 4.29
C ALA A 138 3.09 -10.08 5.29
N ASN A 139 3.21 -9.01 6.08
CA ASN A 139 2.16 -8.56 7.02
C ASN A 139 1.11 -7.67 6.35
N CYS A 140 1.30 -7.33 5.07
CA CYS A 140 0.37 -6.55 4.27
C CYS A 140 -0.04 -7.34 3.01
N PRO A 141 -1.20 -7.01 2.40
CA PRO A 141 -1.64 -7.63 1.16
C PRO A 141 -0.58 -7.55 0.06
N THR A 142 -0.33 -8.71 -0.58
CA THR A 142 0.49 -8.81 -1.80
C THR A 142 -0.42 -8.67 -3.01
N LEU A 143 -0.15 -7.69 -3.87
CA LEU A 143 -0.98 -7.40 -5.03
C LEU A 143 -0.30 -7.81 -6.35
N CYS A 144 -1.06 -8.45 -7.23
CA CYS A 144 -0.70 -8.64 -8.64
C CYS A 144 -1.90 -9.18 -9.43
N ALA A 145 -2.60 -8.32 -10.15
CA ALA A 145 -3.79 -8.69 -10.91
C ALA A 145 -3.52 -9.38 -12.24
N ASN A 146 -2.37 -9.10 -12.86
CA ASN A 146 -2.11 -9.43 -14.26
C ASN A 146 -1.20 -10.64 -14.45
N VAL A 147 -1.05 -11.49 -13.42
CA VAL A 147 -0.28 -12.74 -13.49
C VAL A 147 -1.10 -13.89 -12.96
N THR A 148 -1.26 -14.93 -13.78
CA THR A 148 -2.02 -16.13 -13.44
C THR A 148 -1.22 -17.39 -13.69
N MET A 149 -1.57 -18.46 -12.99
CA MET A 149 -1.03 -19.79 -13.22
C MET A 149 -1.59 -20.35 -14.54
N LYS A 150 -0.72 -20.77 -15.45
CA LYS A 150 -1.09 -21.20 -16.81
C LYS A 150 -2.04 -22.39 -16.85
N ASP A 151 -1.91 -23.29 -15.89
CA ASP A 151 -2.67 -24.55 -15.86
C ASP A 151 -4.08 -24.37 -15.28
N THR A 152 -4.29 -23.41 -14.38
CA THR A 152 -5.58 -23.17 -13.70
C THR A 152 -6.28 -21.91 -14.19
N GLY A 153 -5.53 -20.92 -14.66
CA GLY A 153 -6.02 -19.56 -14.94
C GLY A 153 -6.31 -18.75 -13.66
N GLU A 154 -5.93 -19.26 -12.49
CA GLU A 154 -6.13 -18.61 -11.21
C GLU A 154 -4.92 -17.71 -10.87
N LEU A 155 -5.12 -16.74 -9.97
CA LEU A 155 -4.02 -15.96 -9.41
C LEU A 155 -3.07 -16.86 -8.61
N ILE A 156 -1.88 -16.34 -8.34
CA ILE A 156 -0.91 -16.97 -7.45
C ILE A 156 -1.52 -17.03 -6.04
N ASP A 157 -1.32 -18.15 -5.33
CA ASP A 157 -1.87 -18.30 -3.97
C ASP A 157 -1.31 -17.22 -3.04
N GLY A 158 -2.18 -16.65 -2.20
CA GLY A 158 -1.86 -15.52 -1.32
C GLY A 158 -1.71 -14.15 -2.00
N VAL A 159 -2.01 -14.05 -3.30
CA VAL A 159 -1.94 -12.78 -4.06
C VAL A 159 -3.34 -12.31 -4.46
N ASP A 160 -3.63 -11.05 -4.14
CA ASP A 160 -4.89 -10.41 -4.50
C ASP A 160 -4.72 -9.53 -5.76
N PRO A 161 -5.76 -9.39 -6.61
CA PRO A 161 -5.68 -8.47 -7.74
C PRO A 161 -5.77 -7.01 -7.28
N TYR A 162 -6.55 -6.78 -6.23
CA TYR A 162 -6.79 -5.48 -5.63
C TYR A 162 -7.24 -5.65 -4.17
N ILE A 163 -7.14 -4.58 -3.39
CA ILE A 163 -7.85 -4.43 -2.12
C ILE A 163 -8.74 -3.18 -2.15
N ILE A 164 -9.75 -3.15 -1.28
CA ILE A 164 -10.51 -1.94 -0.97
C ILE A 164 -10.27 -1.63 0.50
N LYS A 165 -9.72 -0.45 0.78
CA LYS A 165 -9.39 0.02 2.13
C LYS A 165 -10.18 1.29 2.44
N GLU A 166 -10.86 1.30 3.59
CA GLU A 166 -11.49 2.51 4.09
C GLU A 166 -10.44 3.45 4.71
N VAL A 167 -10.36 4.69 4.23
CA VAL A 167 -9.44 5.73 4.71
C VAL A 167 -10.20 7.03 4.85
N GLY A 168 -10.33 7.54 6.07
CA GLY A 168 -11.08 8.78 6.32
C GLY A 168 -12.56 8.73 5.90
N GLY A 169 -13.17 7.55 5.93
CA GLY A 169 -14.56 7.34 5.51
C GLY A 169 -14.78 7.18 4.00
N LEU A 170 -13.72 7.17 3.19
CA LEU A 170 -13.79 6.84 1.76
C LEU A 170 -13.23 5.44 1.49
N ASN A 171 -13.85 4.72 0.56
CA ASN A 171 -13.36 3.43 0.09
C ASN A 171 -12.33 3.65 -1.02
N ILE A 172 -11.07 3.32 -0.76
CA ILE A 172 -9.99 3.42 -1.73
C ILE A 172 -9.68 2.04 -2.30
N GLY A 173 -9.86 1.88 -3.61
CA GLY A 173 -9.40 0.72 -4.36
C GLY A 173 -7.92 0.83 -4.65
N ILE A 174 -7.16 -0.25 -4.42
CA ILE A 174 -5.74 -0.33 -4.73
C ILE A 174 -5.53 -1.56 -5.62
N ILE A 175 -5.25 -1.34 -6.90
CA ILE A 175 -5.08 -2.39 -7.90
C ILE A 175 -3.59 -2.59 -8.17
N GLY A 176 -3.07 -3.81 -8.03
CA GLY A 176 -1.66 -4.11 -8.27
C GLY A 176 -1.43 -4.68 -9.67
N VAL A 177 -0.41 -4.21 -10.39
CA VAL A 177 0.01 -4.80 -11.69
C VAL A 177 1.53 -4.82 -11.83
N THR A 178 2.06 -5.84 -12.52
CA THR A 178 3.51 -6.05 -12.72
C THR A 178 3.93 -6.10 -14.18
N SER A 179 5.22 -5.92 -14.45
CA SER A 179 5.75 -5.81 -15.81
C SER A 179 5.67 -7.13 -16.56
N LEU A 180 5.59 -7.03 -17.89
CA LEU A 180 5.72 -8.19 -18.78
C LEU A 180 7.17 -8.66 -18.95
N LYS A 181 8.15 -7.99 -18.32
CA LYS A 181 9.59 -8.26 -18.50
C LYS A 181 9.94 -9.74 -18.26
N PRO A 182 9.39 -10.48 -17.27
CA PRO A 182 9.68 -11.90 -17.11
C PRO A 182 9.28 -12.73 -18.34
N GLN A 183 8.08 -12.52 -18.86
CA GLN A 183 7.55 -13.23 -20.03
C GLN A 183 8.27 -12.82 -21.32
N ASP A 184 8.46 -11.52 -21.56
CA ASP A 184 9.10 -10.98 -22.77
C ASP A 184 10.57 -11.37 -22.89
N ARG A 185 11.23 -11.65 -21.75
CA ARG A 185 12.62 -12.13 -21.69
C ARG A 185 12.73 -13.64 -21.65
N GLU A 186 11.61 -14.37 -21.77
CA GLU A 186 11.55 -15.84 -21.78
C GLU A 186 12.24 -16.48 -20.56
N TRP A 187 11.98 -15.94 -19.36
CA TRP A 187 12.49 -16.53 -18.12
C TRP A 187 11.85 -17.90 -17.87
N GLU A 188 12.67 -18.92 -17.59
CA GLU A 188 12.20 -20.29 -17.35
C GLU A 188 11.38 -20.37 -16.04
N GLU A 189 11.72 -19.50 -15.09
CA GLU A 189 11.11 -19.31 -13.77
C GLU A 189 9.61 -18.97 -13.82
N VAL A 190 9.15 -18.44 -14.96
CA VAL A 190 7.76 -18.03 -15.16
C VAL A 190 7.06 -18.80 -16.29
N SER A 191 7.65 -19.90 -16.75
CA SER A 191 7.11 -20.72 -17.86
C SER A 191 5.74 -21.36 -17.58
N ASP A 192 5.40 -21.47 -16.30
CA ASP A 192 4.14 -21.94 -15.72
C ASP A 192 3.12 -20.81 -15.47
N LYS A 193 3.45 -19.55 -15.82
CA LYS A 193 2.62 -18.37 -15.61
C LYS A 193 2.21 -17.71 -16.93
N VAL A 194 1.18 -16.88 -16.88
CA VAL A 194 0.70 -16.04 -17.99
C VAL A 194 0.59 -14.61 -17.52
N PHE A 195 1.16 -13.69 -18.29
CA PHE A 195 1.17 -12.26 -17.99
C PHE A 195 0.24 -11.52 -18.97
N GLU A 196 -0.64 -10.67 -18.44
CA GLU A 196 -1.47 -9.75 -19.21
C GLU A 196 -0.94 -8.31 -19.09
N SER A 197 -1.20 -7.49 -20.11
CA SER A 197 -0.83 -6.07 -20.09
C SER A 197 -1.52 -5.34 -18.95
N GLY A 198 -0.74 -4.65 -18.10
CA GLY A 198 -1.27 -3.97 -16.92
C GLY A 198 -2.40 -2.99 -17.21
N GLU A 199 -2.28 -2.18 -18.28
CA GLU A 199 -3.33 -1.23 -18.66
C GLU A 199 -4.64 -1.91 -19.08
N ILE A 200 -4.56 -3.11 -19.67
CA ILE A 200 -5.73 -3.90 -20.07
C ILE A 200 -6.37 -4.52 -18.82
N THR A 201 -5.57 -5.10 -17.93
CA THR A 201 -6.06 -5.71 -16.69
C THR A 201 -6.73 -4.66 -15.80
N VAL A 202 -6.14 -3.48 -15.63
CA VAL A 202 -6.74 -2.38 -14.85
C VAL A 202 -8.08 -1.95 -15.47
N ALA A 203 -8.15 -1.78 -16.79
CA ALA A 203 -9.40 -1.42 -17.47
C ALA A 203 -10.51 -2.45 -17.24
N ASN A 204 -10.19 -3.74 -17.29
CA ASN A 204 -11.15 -4.81 -17.03
C ASN A 204 -11.61 -4.84 -15.57
N LEU A 205 -10.69 -4.68 -14.61
CA LEU A 205 -11.03 -4.69 -13.18
C LEU A 205 -11.84 -3.48 -12.75
N MET A 206 -11.71 -2.35 -13.44
CA MET A 206 -12.40 -1.13 -13.06
C MET A 206 -13.94 -1.25 -13.14
N GLU A 207 -14.48 -2.13 -13.99
CA GLU A 207 -15.92 -2.43 -14.03
C GLU A 207 -16.44 -3.03 -12.70
N GLU A 208 -15.58 -3.74 -11.97
CA GLU A 208 -15.88 -4.35 -10.68
C GLU A 208 -15.49 -3.47 -9.50
N VAL A 209 -14.34 -2.81 -9.57
CA VAL A 209 -13.77 -2.03 -8.47
C VAL A 209 -14.48 -0.68 -8.32
N ALA A 210 -14.62 0.09 -9.41
CA ALA A 210 -15.13 1.46 -9.35
C ALA A 210 -16.52 1.61 -8.69
N PRO A 211 -17.49 0.69 -8.88
CA PRO A 211 -18.79 0.79 -8.19
C PRO A 211 -18.74 0.66 -6.66
N GLN A 212 -17.60 0.25 -6.10
CA GLN A 212 -17.41 -0.04 -4.67
C GLN A 212 -16.45 0.95 -4.00
N THR A 213 -15.89 1.88 -4.76
CA THR A 213 -14.78 2.75 -4.35
C THR A 213 -15.07 4.21 -4.70
N ASP A 214 -14.57 5.12 -3.87
CA ASP A 214 -14.58 6.55 -4.15
C ASP A 214 -13.33 7.00 -4.91
N ILE A 215 -12.20 6.34 -4.67
CA ILE A 215 -10.88 6.64 -5.24
C ILE A 215 -10.20 5.34 -5.67
N ASN A 216 -9.53 5.32 -6.83
CA ASN A 216 -8.79 4.15 -7.30
C ASN A 216 -7.33 4.46 -7.56
N ILE A 217 -6.44 3.79 -6.84
CA ILE A 217 -4.99 3.90 -6.97
C ILE A 217 -4.49 2.65 -7.70
N VAL A 218 -3.65 2.83 -8.72
CA VAL A 218 -2.92 1.73 -9.33
C VAL A 218 -1.51 1.68 -8.75
N LEU A 219 -1.19 0.59 -8.06
CA LEU A 219 0.16 0.29 -7.59
C LEU A 219 0.86 -0.55 -8.67
N SER A 220 1.77 0.08 -9.41
CA SER A 220 2.26 -0.43 -10.68
C SER A 220 3.75 -0.68 -10.67
N HIS A 221 4.14 -1.92 -10.99
CA HIS A 221 5.50 -2.29 -11.34
C HIS A 221 5.63 -2.56 -12.84
N THR A 222 5.07 -1.69 -13.70
CA THR A 222 5.02 -1.91 -15.16
C THR A 222 5.90 -0.96 -15.98
N GLY A 223 6.49 0.04 -15.32
CA GLY A 223 7.29 1.08 -15.95
C GLY A 223 6.46 2.22 -16.54
N LEU A 224 7.09 3.39 -16.67
CA LEU A 224 6.43 4.66 -17.00
C LEU A 224 5.68 4.61 -18.34
N ALA A 225 6.17 3.82 -19.30
CA ALA A 225 5.55 3.69 -20.61
C ALA A 225 4.17 3.02 -20.57
N VAL A 226 3.98 2.06 -19.64
CA VAL A 226 2.68 1.42 -19.40
C VAL A 226 1.85 2.29 -18.46
N ASP A 227 2.46 2.86 -17.41
CA ASP A 227 1.79 3.77 -16.47
C ASP A 227 1.12 4.96 -17.18
N THR A 228 1.77 5.53 -18.19
CA THR A 228 1.22 6.62 -19.02
C THR A 228 -0.01 6.19 -19.82
N LYS A 229 -0.22 4.89 -20.08
CA LYS A 229 -1.46 4.39 -20.69
C LYS A 229 -2.50 4.09 -19.62
N THR A 230 -2.07 3.51 -18.50
CA THR A 230 -2.93 3.19 -17.36
C THR A 230 -3.61 4.43 -16.80
N CYS A 231 -2.92 5.59 -16.79
CA CYS A 231 -3.49 6.85 -16.33
C CYS A 231 -4.70 7.34 -17.17
N TRP A 232 -4.93 6.76 -18.36
CA TRP A 232 -6.10 7.07 -19.21
C TRP A 232 -7.27 6.11 -19.01
N VAL A 233 -7.11 5.09 -18.19
CA VAL A 233 -8.21 4.20 -17.85
C VAL A 233 -9.22 4.96 -16.99
N GLU A 234 -10.47 5.01 -17.45
CA GLU A 234 -11.56 5.67 -16.73
C GLU A 234 -11.69 5.09 -15.32
N GLY A 235 -11.78 5.95 -14.30
CA GLY A 235 -11.84 5.55 -12.90
C GLY A 235 -10.50 5.57 -12.16
N VAL A 236 -9.36 5.54 -12.86
CA VAL A 236 -8.03 5.64 -12.21
C VAL A 236 -7.77 7.05 -11.70
N SER A 237 -7.52 7.17 -10.40
CA SER A 237 -7.26 8.44 -9.71
C SER A 237 -5.79 8.79 -9.58
N ALA A 238 -4.90 7.80 -9.43
CA ALA A 238 -3.44 7.99 -9.46
C ALA A 238 -2.71 6.68 -9.84
N VAL A 239 -1.49 6.80 -10.34
CA VAL A 239 -0.58 5.67 -10.59
C VAL A 239 0.69 5.85 -9.75
N VAL A 240 0.92 4.91 -8.83
CA VAL A 240 2.17 4.80 -8.07
C VAL A 240 3.05 3.78 -8.79
N GLY A 241 3.98 4.29 -9.60
CA GLY A 241 4.82 3.53 -10.52
C GLY A 241 6.15 3.06 -9.91
N ALA A 242 6.79 2.10 -10.60
CA ALA A 242 8.06 1.46 -10.25
C ALA A 242 8.76 0.90 -11.51
N ASP A 243 9.72 -0.02 -11.36
CA ASP A 243 10.39 -0.82 -12.42
C ASP A 243 11.47 -0.10 -13.24
N ASP A 244 11.23 1.15 -13.67
CA ASP A 244 12.18 1.89 -14.53
C ASP A 244 13.27 2.67 -13.76
N HIS A 245 13.21 2.66 -12.42
CA HIS A 245 14.06 3.43 -11.49
C HIS A 245 14.05 4.95 -11.72
N PHE A 246 12.96 5.52 -12.26
CA PHE A 246 12.89 6.96 -12.46
C PHE A 246 12.74 7.73 -11.15
N VAL A 247 13.57 8.76 -10.99
CA VAL A 247 13.45 9.76 -9.93
C VAL A 247 12.49 10.85 -10.41
N ILE A 248 11.21 10.73 -10.06
CA ILE A 248 10.17 11.69 -10.42
C ILE A 248 10.01 12.68 -9.27
N THR A 249 10.68 13.83 -9.36
CA THR A 249 10.72 14.82 -8.25
C THR A 249 9.41 15.59 -8.05
N ASN A 250 8.53 15.61 -9.06
CA ASN A 250 7.16 16.14 -8.97
C ASN A 250 6.26 15.24 -9.83
N PRO A 251 4.99 15.02 -9.46
CA PRO A 251 4.11 14.12 -10.18
C PRO A 251 4.03 14.47 -11.67
N LEU A 252 4.21 13.46 -12.50
CA LEU A 252 3.91 13.55 -13.93
C LEU A 252 2.40 13.44 -14.11
N TYR A 253 1.88 14.06 -15.16
CA TYR A 253 0.49 13.89 -15.55
C TYR A 253 0.41 14.05 -17.07
N THR A 254 -0.53 13.36 -17.70
CA THR A 254 -0.73 13.55 -19.14
C THR A 254 -1.71 14.71 -19.33
N PRO A 255 -1.31 15.86 -19.90
CA PRO A 255 -2.19 17.03 -19.96
C PRO A 255 -3.49 16.70 -20.69
N GLY A 256 -4.62 16.98 -20.02
CA GLY A 256 -5.96 16.81 -20.59
C GLY A 256 -6.28 17.88 -21.64
N GLU A 257 -7.51 17.86 -22.16
CA GLU A 257 -8.00 19.01 -22.94
C GLU A 257 -7.89 20.29 -22.09
N ASN A 258 -7.26 21.33 -22.65
CA ASN A 258 -6.97 22.61 -21.99
C ASN A 258 -5.97 22.57 -20.82
N ASP A 259 -5.04 21.60 -20.79
CA ASP A 259 -3.96 21.53 -19.79
C ASP A 259 -4.47 21.34 -18.35
N THR A 260 -5.61 20.69 -18.22
CA THR A 260 -6.15 20.25 -16.93
C THR A 260 -5.23 19.21 -16.31
N LYS A 261 -4.95 19.34 -15.00
CA LYS A 261 -4.30 18.31 -14.19
C LYS A 261 -5.15 17.04 -14.29
N THR A 262 -4.57 15.96 -14.81
CA THR A 262 -5.22 14.64 -14.96
C THR A 262 -4.74 13.71 -13.85
N THR A 263 -4.85 12.41 -14.05
CA THR A 263 -4.31 11.36 -13.18
C THR A 263 -2.78 11.51 -13.00
N PRO A 264 -2.28 11.79 -11.78
CA PRO A 264 -0.86 11.87 -11.50
C PRO A 264 -0.18 10.49 -11.55
N ILE A 265 1.10 10.51 -11.93
CA ILE A 265 2.03 9.38 -11.93
C ILE A 265 3.26 9.77 -11.11
N VAL A 266 3.63 8.92 -10.15
CA VAL A 266 4.80 9.12 -9.28
C VAL A 266 5.70 7.89 -9.27
N GLN A 267 7.00 8.08 -9.02
CA GLN A 267 8.00 7.02 -8.84
C GLN A 267 9.16 7.56 -8.00
N ALA A 268 9.68 6.76 -7.07
CA ALA A 268 10.65 7.20 -6.06
C ALA A 268 12.06 6.64 -6.29
N GLY A 269 12.49 6.58 -7.57
CA GLY A 269 13.81 6.09 -7.93
C GLY A 269 13.91 4.58 -7.80
N GLY A 270 15.00 4.09 -7.21
CA GLY A 270 15.27 2.66 -7.03
C GLY A 270 16.76 2.35 -6.89
N GLU A 271 17.06 1.16 -6.38
CA GLU A 271 18.40 0.62 -6.18
C GLU A 271 19.35 1.59 -5.44
N TYR A 272 20.17 2.36 -6.17
CA TYR A 272 21.15 3.29 -5.59
C TYR A 272 20.57 4.69 -5.33
N ASP A 273 19.50 5.05 -6.03
CA ASP A 273 18.86 6.36 -5.97
C ASP A 273 17.49 6.21 -5.30
N GLN A 274 17.49 5.75 -4.05
CA GLN A 274 16.26 5.51 -3.28
C GLN A 274 15.74 6.78 -2.62
N PHE A 275 14.43 6.99 -2.73
CA PHE A 275 13.71 8.05 -2.05
C PHE A 275 12.43 7.52 -1.42
N LEU A 276 11.91 8.26 -0.43
CA LEU A 276 10.51 8.17 -0.05
C LEU A 276 9.76 9.24 -0.83
N GLY A 277 8.78 8.84 -1.63
CA GLY A 277 7.89 9.76 -2.33
C GLY A 277 6.65 10.09 -1.52
N ARG A 278 6.18 11.33 -1.65
CA ARG A 278 4.88 11.79 -1.17
C ARG A 278 4.04 12.30 -2.33
N LEU A 279 2.79 11.88 -2.37
CA LEU A 279 1.76 12.38 -3.27
C LEU A 279 0.54 12.78 -2.42
N ASP A 280 0.15 14.05 -2.49
CA ASP A 280 -1.05 14.58 -1.86
C ASP A 280 -2.11 14.81 -2.93
N LEU A 281 -3.31 14.28 -2.72
CA LEU A 281 -4.44 14.35 -3.64
C LEU A 281 -5.60 15.07 -2.96
N GLU A 282 -6.12 16.12 -3.60
CA GLU A 282 -7.24 16.92 -3.10
C GLU A 282 -8.50 16.62 -3.91
N TYR A 283 -9.58 16.28 -3.21
CA TYR A 283 -10.87 15.96 -3.79
C TYR A 283 -11.97 16.90 -3.30
N THR A 284 -12.93 17.17 -4.17
CA THR A 284 -14.19 17.84 -3.82
C THR A 284 -15.37 16.98 -4.24
N TYR A 285 -16.35 16.81 -3.35
CA TYR A 285 -17.57 16.10 -3.68
C TYR A 285 -18.50 16.98 -4.54
N THR A 286 -18.69 16.59 -5.79
CA THR A 286 -19.43 17.35 -6.80
C THR A 286 -20.39 16.42 -7.55
N GLU A 287 -21.65 16.82 -7.71
CA GLU A 287 -22.66 16.10 -8.49
C GLU A 287 -22.85 14.60 -8.13
N GLY A 288 -22.51 14.22 -6.89
CA GLY A 288 -22.70 12.85 -6.39
C GLY A 288 -21.45 11.96 -6.45
N ALA A 289 -20.27 12.51 -6.77
CA ALA A 289 -19.00 11.79 -6.77
C ALA A 289 -17.86 12.65 -6.20
N TRP A 290 -16.80 12.01 -5.71
CA TRP A 290 -15.56 12.69 -5.35
C TRP A 290 -14.73 12.93 -6.62
N GLU A 291 -14.46 14.20 -6.92
CA GLU A 291 -13.66 14.59 -8.09
C GLU A 291 -12.29 15.11 -7.62
N LEU A 292 -11.22 14.60 -8.24
CA LEU A 292 -9.85 15.11 -8.01
C LEU A 292 -9.76 16.54 -8.52
N THR A 293 -9.49 17.49 -7.62
CA THR A 293 -9.41 18.92 -7.93
C THR A 293 -7.99 19.45 -8.01
N ASP A 294 -7.07 18.88 -7.22
CA ASP A 294 -5.65 19.22 -7.28
C ASP A 294 -4.79 18.05 -6.79
N PHE A 295 -3.50 18.12 -7.08
CA PHE A 295 -2.49 17.25 -6.49
C PHE A 295 -1.13 17.94 -6.44
N ASP A 296 -0.31 17.55 -5.48
CA ASP A 296 1.11 17.89 -5.41
C ASP A 296 1.92 16.69 -4.95
N GLY A 297 3.22 16.71 -5.17
CA GLY A 297 4.08 15.63 -4.70
C GLY A 297 5.56 15.95 -4.81
N TYR A 298 6.34 15.28 -3.99
CA TYR A 298 7.77 15.47 -3.88
C TYR A 298 8.46 14.20 -3.38
N LEU A 299 9.78 14.19 -3.48
CA LEU A 299 10.63 13.18 -2.87
C LEU A 299 11.28 13.79 -1.62
N TYR A 300 11.24 13.07 -0.50
CA TYR A 300 11.91 13.52 0.73
C TYR A 300 13.42 13.59 0.53
N ASP A 301 14.03 14.65 1.04
CA ASP A 301 15.47 14.70 1.26
C ASP A 301 15.78 13.92 2.55
N LEU A 302 16.48 12.80 2.41
CA LEU A 302 16.81 11.93 3.52
C LEU A 302 18.02 12.44 4.32
N GLU A 303 18.78 13.40 3.76
CA GLU A 303 19.94 13.95 4.45
C GLU A 303 19.51 14.69 5.73
N GLY A 304 19.97 14.19 6.88
CA GLY A 304 19.66 14.79 8.19
C GLY A 304 18.37 14.30 8.83
N VAL A 305 17.68 13.34 8.23
CA VAL A 305 16.62 12.57 8.89
C VAL A 305 17.26 11.56 9.84
N GLU A 306 16.85 11.56 11.10
CA GLU A 306 17.31 10.57 12.07
C GLU A 306 16.68 9.20 11.77
N PRO A 307 17.48 8.11 11.73
CA PRO A 307 16.96 6.78 11.45
C PRO A 307 16.14 6.25 12.63
N ASP A 308 15.10 5.47 12.34
CA ASP A 308 14.41 4.66 13.35
C ASP A 308 15.39 3.65 13.98
N GLU A 309 15.64 3.79 15.28
CA GLU A 309 16.66 3.02 15.98
C GLU A 309 16.34 1.52 16.04
N GLU A 310 15.05 1.15 16.13
CA GLU A 310 14.63 -0.25 16.22
C GLU A 310 14.80 -0.96 14.87
N LEU A 311 14.39 -0.30 13.78
CA LEU A 311 14.54 -0.82 12.42
C LEU A 311 16.01 -0.88 12.00
N GLN A 312 16.81 0.12 12.37
CA GLN A 312 18.26 0.08 12.13
C GLN A 312 18.89 -1.12 12.85
N ALA A 313 18.55 -1.34 14.13
CA ALA A 313 19.08 -2.48 14.88
C ALA A 313 18.66 -3.84 14.28
N LEU A 314 17.45 -3.92 13.73
CA LEU A 314 16.98 -5.11 13.02
C LEU A 314 17.84 -5.37 11.77
N ILE A 315 18.07 -4.36 10.93
CA ILE A 315 18.90 -4.47 9.73
C ILE A 315 20.33 -4.91 10.07
N ASP A 316 20.92 -4.30 11.10
CA ASP A 316 22.28 -4.62 11.55
C ASP A 316 22.40 -6.09 11.98
N SER A 317 21.36 -6.65 12.60
CA SER A 317 21.35 -8.04 13.08
C SER A 317 21.47 -9.09 11.96
N PHE A 318 20.97 -8.79 10.76
CA PHE A 318 21.11 -9.68 9.60
C PHE A 318 22.53 -9.70 9.05
N SER A 319 23.22 -8.56 9.12
CA SER A 319 24.61 -8.43 8.66
C SER A 319 25.58 -9.16 9.59
N GLU A 320 25.38 -9.06 10.91
CA GLU A 320 26.18 -9.79 11.90
C GLU A 320 26.04 -11.31 11.76
N THR A 321 24.83 -11.78 11.43
CA THR A 321 24.55 -13.20 11.21
C THR A 321 25.27 -13.71 9.95
N ALA A 322 25.19 -12.96 8.85
CA ALA A 322 25.86 -13.32 7.59
C ALA A 322 27.40 -13.39 7.73
N ASP A 323 28.00 -12.44 8.44
CA ASP A 323 29.45 -12.43 8.70
C ASP A 323 29.89 -13.65 9.54
N THR A 324 29.04 -14.08 10.48
CA THR A 324 29.32 -15.24 11.35
C THR A 324 29.24 -16.55 10.55
N GLU A 325 28.22 -16.72 9.71
CA GLU A 325 28.08 -17.90 8.86
C GLU A 325 29.23 -18.02 7.85
N ALA A 326 29.61 -16.90 7.21
CA ALA A 326 30.75 -16.87 6.28
C ALA A 326 32.09 -17.21 6.97
N ALA A 327 32.27 -16.80 8.23
CA ALA A 327 33.47 -17.13 9.00
C ALA A 327 33.54 -18.62 9.39
N ASP A 328 32.39 -19.24 9.71
CA ASP A 328 32.29 -20.65 10.05
C ASP A 328 32.49 -21.57 8.83
N GLU A 329 32.04 -21.16 7.64
CA GLU A 329 32.30 -21.91 6.38
C GLU A 329 33.75 -21.84 5.92
N ALA A 330 34.49 -20.78 6.29
CA ALA A 330 35.89 -20.60 5.94
C ALA A 330 36.88 -21.32 6.88
N ALA A 331 36.41 -21.94 7.96
CA ALA A 331 37.21 -22.58 9.02
C ALA A 331 37.38 -24.10 8.84
#